data_AF-A0A843LUB3-F1
#
_entry.id   AF-A0A843LUB3-F1
#
_cell.length_a   1.000
_cell.length_b   1.000
_cell.length_c   1.000
_cell.angle_alpha   90.00
_cell.angle_beta   90.00
_cell.angle_gamma   90.00
#
_symmetry.space_group_name_H-M   'P 1'
#
loop_
_entity.id
_entity.type
_entity.pdbx_description
1 polymer ?
#
loop_
_entity_poly.entity_id
_entity_poly.type
_entity_poly.pdbx_seq_one_letter_code
_entity_poly.pdbx_strand_id
1 'polypeptide(L)' 'GRLVAVDEHLNLHMDETTEYTGDQRGRTLGTVVIRGNNILTIAPLL' A
#
# COMPACT_ATOMS: atom_id res chain seq x y z
N GLY A 1 2.52 3.00 4.72
CA GLY A 1 2.52 1.67 5.36
C GLY A 1 3.85 0.99 5.08
N ARG A 2 4.11 -0.13 5.77
CA ARG A 2 5.31 -0.93 5.61
C ARG A 2 5.05 -2.08 4.62
N LEU A 3 5.86 -2.19 3.57
CA LEU A 3 5.78 -3.30 2.63
C LEU A 3 6.35 -4.57 3.29
N VAL A 4 5.54 -5.63 3.33
CA VAL A 4 5.90 -6.91 3.99
C VAL A 4 6.29 -7.96 2.96
N ALA A 5 5.51 -8.09 1.88
CA ALA A 5 5.77 -9.06 0.82
C ALA A 5 5.19 -8.60 -0.52
N VAL A 6 5.75 -9.15 -1.60
CA VAL A 6 5.34 -8.94 -2.99
C VAL A 6 5.32 -10.30 -3.68
N ASP A 7 4.32 -10.55 -4.53
CA ASP A 7 4.26 -11.72 -5.41
C ASP A 7 4.60 -11.39 -6.88
N GLU A 8 4.60 -12.41 -7.74
CA GLU A 8 4.89 -12.29 -9.18
C GLU A 8 3.86 -11.47 -9.96
N HIS A 9 2.67 -11.28 -9.41
CA HIS A 9 1.61 -10.45 -9.98
C HIS A 9 1.61 -9.02 -9.42
N LEU A 10 2.64 -8.66 -8.64
CA LEU A 10 2.76 -7.39 -7.93
C LEU A 10 1.60 -7.13 -6.95
N ASN A 11 0.96 -8.17 -6.42
CA ASN A 11 0.10 -7.96 -5.26
C ASN A 11 0.98 -7.63 -4.04
N LEU A 12 0.57 -6.66 -3.24
CA LEU A 12 1.34 -6.19 -2.09
C LEU A 12 0.66 -6.58 -0.79
N HIS A 13 1.43 -7.18 0.11
CA HIS A 13 1.07 -7.29 1.52
C HIS A 13 1.69 -6.11 2.27
N MET A 14 0.85 -5.26 2.87
CA MET A 14 1.27 -4.04 3.56
C MET A 14 0.76 -4.04 5.01
N ASP A 15 1.63 -3.66 5.95
CA ASP A 15 1.29 -3.43 7.36
C ASP A 15 1.21 -1.94 7.69
N GLU A 16 0.54 -1.62 8.81
CA GLU A 16 0.44 -0.26 9.36
C GLU A 16 0.01 0.77 8.28
N THR A 17 -0.92 0.36 7.42
CA THR A 17 -1.33 1.15 6.27
C THR A 17 -2.29 2.25 6.71
N THR A 18 -2.07 3.44 6.17
CA THR A 18 -2.97 4.59 6.28
C THR A 18 -3.40 4.96 4.87
N GLU A 19 -4.71 5.16 4.67
CA GLU A 19 -5.27 5.62 3.41
C GLU A 19 -5.05 7.14 3.25
N TYR A 20 -4.77 7.57 2.02
CA TYR A 20 -4.73 8.98 1.65
C TYR A 20 -5.62 9.19 0.42
N THR A 21 -6.46 10.22 0.46
CA THR A 21 -7.27 10.66 -0.68
C THR A 21 -6.79 12.04 -1.10
N GLY A 22 -6.01 12.09 -2.19
CA GLY A 22 -5.19 13.27 -2.49
C GLY A 22 -4.17 13.51 -1.37
N ASP A 23 -4.03 14.76 -0.93
CA ASP A 23 -3.13 15.13 0.17
C ASP A 23 -3.77 14.96 1.56
N GLN A 24 -5.00 14.48 1.63
CA GLN A 24 -5.72 14.31 2.89
C GLN A 24 -5.49 12.92 3.47
N ARG A 25 -4.93 12.88 4.69
CA ARG A 25 -4.82 11.65 5.47
C ARG A 25 -6.22 11.16 5.84
N GLY A 26 -6.58 9.99 5.33
CA GLY A 26 -7.79 9.27 5.69
C GLY A 26 -7.61 8.45 6.96
N ARG A 27 -8.25 7.27 6.99
CA ARG A 27 -8.21 6.37 8.14
C ARG A 27 -7.02 5.41 8.11
N THR A 28 -6.65 4.92 9.29
CA THR A 28 -5.75 3.78 9.43
C THR A 28 -6.49 2.50 9.04
N LEU A 29 -5.90 1.72 8.14
CA LEU A 29 -6.42 0.44 7.65
C LEU A 29 -5.76 -0.76 8.32
N GLY A 30 -4.56 -0.60 8.90
CA GLY A 30 -3.79 -1.71 9.46
C GLY A 30 -3.16 -2.56 8.37
N THR A 31 -3.36 -3.89 8.42
CA THR A 31 -2.86 -4.84 7.42
C THR A 31 -3.79 -4.90 6.22
N VAL A 32 -3.24 -4.76 5.01
CA VAL A 32 -4.00 -4.79 3.76
C VAL A 32 -3.28 -5.60 2.69
N VAL A 33 -4.06 -6.12 1.74
CA VAL A 33 -3.56 -6.67 0.48
C VAL A 33 -4.03 -5.76 -0.67
N ILE A 34 -3.08 -5.26 -1.45
CA ILE A 34 -3.36 -4.44 -2.64
C ILE A 34 -3.17 -5.31 -3.88
N ARG A 35 -4.16 -5.31 -4.77
CA ARG A 35 -4.10 -6.07 -6.02
C ARG A 35 -3.19 -5.36 -7.04
N GLY A 36 -2.29 -6.11 -7.67
CA GLY A 36 -1.25 -5.56 -8.54
C GLY A 36 -1.75 -4.74 -9.73
N ASN A 37 -2.91 -5.11 -10.29
CA ASN A 37 -3.50 -4.36 -11.41
C ASN A 37 -4.10 -3.00 -11.01
N ASN A 38 -4.17 -2.68 -9.71
CA ASN A 38 -4.58 -1.36 -9.21
C ASN A 38 -3.37 -0.49 -8.83
N ILE A 39 -2.14 -0.97 -9.01
CA ILE A 39 -0.93 -0.25 -8.64
C ILE A 39 -0.43 0.57 -9.83
N LEU A 40 -0.32 1.88 -9.64
CA LEU A 40 0.29 2.78 -10.61
C LEU A 40 1.79 3.00 -10.35
N THR A 41 2.17 3.24 -9.09
CA THR A 41 3.56 3.45 -8.67
C THR A 41 3.81 2.89 -7.27
N ILE A 42 5.05 2.52 -6.97
CA ILE A 42 5.53 2.19 -5.63
C ILE A 42 6.87 2.91 -5.46
N ALA A 43 7.03 3.66 -4.38
CA ALA A 43 8.27 4.35 -4.05
C ALA A 43 8.53 4.29 -2.54
N PRO A 44 9.79 4.11 -2.11
CA PRO A 44 10.14 4.27 -0.70
C PRO A 44 10.04 5.75 -0.30
N LEU A 45 9.65 6.00 0.95
CA LEU A 45 9.83 7.30 1.58
C LEU A 45 11.31 7.44 1.99
N LEU A 46 11.91 8.59 1.69
CA LEU A 46 13.25 8.97 2.17
C LEU A 46 13.22 9.35 3.66
#